data_AF-A0A5C3LET0-F1
#
_entry.id   AF-A0A5C3LET0-F1
#
_cell.length_a   1.000
_cell.length_b   1.000
_cell.length_c   1.000
_cell.angle_alpha   90.00
_cell.angle_beta   90.00
_cell.angle_gamma   90.00
#
_symmetry.space_group_name_H-M   'P 1'
#
loop_
_entity.id
_entity.type
_entity.pdbx_description
1 polymer ?
#
loop_
_entity_poly.entity_id
_entity_poly.type
_entity_poly.pdbx_seq_one_letter_code
_entity_poly.pdbx_strand_id
1 'polypeptide(L)' 'MCYREVHCTKHSCGHETPQSERRVDCGSARCRYSEAHDSSCKTCPSSCKQWLRPPQMIATATSKTPCTHCRR' A
#
# COMPACT_ATOMS: atom_id res chain seq x y z
N MET A 1 -2.21 9.41 7.43
CA MET A 1 -3.16 8.79 6.47
C MET A 1 -2.66 7.40 6.18
N CYS A 2 -3.54 6.40 6.24
CA CYS A 2 -3.22 5.01 5.95
C CYS A 2 -2.72 4.87 4.50
N TYR A 3 -1.98 3.80 4.22
CA TYR A 3 -1.45 3.51 2.89
C TYR A 3 -1.46 2.01 2.62
N ARG A 4 -1.22 1.64 1.36
CA ARG A 4 -1.00 0.24 0.98
C ARG A 4 0.49 -0.01 0.86
N GLU A 5 0.97 -1.04 1.53
CA GLU A 5 2.30 -1.59 1.35
C GLU A 5 2.18 -2.75 0.36
N VAL A 6 2.89 -2.67 -0.75
CA VAL A 6 2.89 -3.68 -1.82
C VAL A 6 4.22 -4.37 -1.80
N HIS A 7 4.22 -5.63 -1.39
CA HIS A 7 5.41 -6.47 -1.36
C HIS A 7 5.70 -6.96 -2.76
N CYS A 8 6.94 -6.78 -3.21
CA CYS A 8 7.34 -7.07 -4.57
C CYS A 8 8.60 -7.94 -4.60
N THR A 9 8.69 -8.73 -5.67
CA THR A 9 9.94 -9.38 -6.06
C THR A 9 10.64 -8.50 -7.08
N LYS A 10 11.89 -8.10 -6.81
CA LYS A 10 12.74 -7.39 -7.76
C LYS A 10 13.51 -8.38 -8.63
N HIS A 11 13.30 -8.32 -9.93
CA HIS A 11 13.94 -9.22 -10.90
C HIS A 11 15.28 -8.67 -11.39
N SER A 12 16.12 -9.54 -11.96
CA SER A 12 17.43 -9.14 -12.53
C SER A 12 17.33 -8.16 -13.69
N CYS A 13 16.19 -8.13 -14.39
CA CYS A 13 15.89 -7.13 -15.42
C CYS A 13 15.49 -5.75 -14.87
N GLY A 14 15.53 -5.55 -13.55
CA GLY A 14 15.20 -4.29 -12.87
C GLY A 14 13.72 -4.08 -12.59
N HIS A 15 12.84 -4.91 -13.15
CA HIS A 15 11.40 -4.83 -12.90
C HIS A 15 10.99 -5.42 -11.54
N GLU A 16 9.93 -4.86 -10.99
CA GLU A 16 9.29 -5.33 -9.75
C GLU A 16 7.97 -6.00 -10.10
N THR A 17 7.70 -7.16 -9.47
CA THR A 17 6.43 -7.87 -9.63
C THR A 17 5.73 -7.98 -8.27
N PRO A 18 4.51 -7.42 -8.12
CA PRO A 18 3.75 -7.52 -6.88
C PRO A 18 3.52 -8.99 -6.49
N GLN A 19 3.67 -9.28 -5.21
CA GLN A 19 3.44 -10.60 -4.62
C GLN A 19 2.25 -10.57 -3.67
N SER A 20 2.19 -9.55 -2.82
CA SER A 20 1.10 -9.36 -1.86
C SER A 20 0.95 -7.88 -1.53
N GLU A 21 -0.18 -7.53 -0.94
CA GLU A 21 -0.42 -6.18 -0.41
C GLU A 21 -1.00 -6.24 1.00
N ARG A 22 -0.69 -5.22 1.80
CA ARG A 22 -1.30 -5.02 3.11
C ARG A 22 -1.60 -3.54 3.33
N ARG A 23 -2.70 -3.24 4.01
CA ARG A 23 -2.98 -1.88 4.47
C ARG A 23 -2.20 -1.59 5.75
N VAL A 24 -1.48 -0.48 5.77
CA VAL A 24 -0.81 0.03 6.97
C VAL A 24 -1.68 1.11 7.59
N ASP A 25 -2.12 0.84 8.82
CA ASP A 25 -2.87 1.78 9.63
C ASP A 25 -1.98 2.98 10.04
N CYS A 26 -2.56 4.17 10.10
CA CYS A 26 -1.83 5.38 10.49
C CYS A 26 -2.13 5.87 11.90
N GLY A 27 -2.97 5.15 12.67
CA GLY A 27 -3.34 5.46 14.05
C GLY A 27 -4.09 6.77 14.24
N SER A 28 -4.70 7.33 13.19
CA SER A 28 -5.28 8.68 13.25
C SER A 28 -6.81 8.63 13.29
N ALA A 29 -7.40 9.15 14.36
CA ALA A 29 -8.85 9.34 14.46
C ALA A 29 -9.45 10.26 13.38
N ARG A 30 -8.62 11.06 12.70
CA ARG A 30 -9.04 11.93 11.58
C ARG A 30 -8.81 11.29 10.21
N CYS A 31 -8.48 10.02 10.14
CA CYS A 31 -8.31 9.28 8.89
C CYS A 31 -9.41 8.23 8.78
N ARG A 32 -10.27 8.35 7.77
CA ARG A 32 -11.43 7.46 7.58
C ARG A 32 -11.07 5.96 7.54
N TYR A 33 -9.86 5.65 7.06
CA TYR A 33 -9.38 4.28 6.89
C TYR A 33 -8.61 3.75 8.10
N SER A 34 -8.47 4.55 9.15
CA SER A 34 -7.72 4.14 10.33
C SER A 34 -8.60 3.36 11.28
N GLU A 35 -8.03 2.38 11.97
CA GLU A 35 -8.73 1.63 13.02
C GLU A 35 -9.06 2.52 14.23
N ALA A 36 -8.31 3.60 14.42
CA ALA A 36 -8.58 4.62 15.43
C ALA A 36 -9.73 5.58 15.06
N HIS A 37 -10.31 5.48 13.86
CA HIS A 37 -11.40 6.35 13.43
C HIS A 37 -12.74 5.88 13.99
N ASP A 38 -13.48 6.81 14.58
CA ASP A 38 -14.86 6.55 15.01
C ASP A 38 -15.75 6.25 13.79
N SER A 39 -16.32 5.05 13.76
CA SER A 39 -17.25 4.62 12.71
C SER A 39 -18.53 5.45 12.69
N SER A 40 -18.86 6.12 13.79
CA SER A 40 -20.04 6.97 13.93
C SER A 40 -19.80 8.45 13.58
N CYS A 41 -18.62 8.79 13.04
CA CYS A 41 -18.21 10.16 12.78
C CYS A 41 -19.16 10.87 11.79
N LYS A 42 -20.01 11.76 12.32
CA LYS A 42 -21.05 12.48 11.57
C LYS A 42 -20.50 13.48 10.55
N THR A 43 -19.31 14.02 10.80
CA THR A 43 -18.66 15.02 9.95
C THR A 43 -17.51 14.43 9.14
N CYS A 44 -17.46 13.10 8.97
CA CYS A 44 -16.35 12.42 8.30
C CYS A 44 -16.05 13.02 6.91
N PRO A 45 -17.03 13.26 6.00
CA PRO A 45 -16.76 13.76 4.66
C PRO A 45 -16.03 15.11 4.60
N SER A 46 -16.23 15.98 5.60
CA SER A 46 -15.68 17.34 5.64
C SER A 46 -14.47 17.52 6.57
N SER A 47 -14.33 16.68 7.59
CA SER A 47 -13.33 16.86 8.66
C SER A 47 -12.19 15.85 8.64
N CYS A 48 -12.41 14.70 8.01
CA CYS A 48 -11.48 13.57 8.00
C CYS A 48 -10.86 13.37 6.63
N LYS A 49 -9.63 12.86 6.63
CA LYS A 49 -8.94 12.47 5.41
C LYS A 49 -9.68 11.29 4.77
N GLN A 50 -10.17 11.53 3.56
CA GLN A 50 -11.01 10.60 2.78
C GLN A 50 -10.22 9.68 1.84
N TRP A 51 -8.89 9.74 1.85
CA TRP A 51 -8.05 9.02 0.89
C TRP A 51 -6.96 8.21 1.60
N LEU A 52 -6.46 7.19 0.92
CA LEU A 52 -5.19 6.56 1.27
C LEU A 52 -4.04 7.40 0.66
N ARG A 53 -2.84 7.30 1.23
CA ARG A 53 -1.64 7.81 0.55
C ARG A 53 -1.31 6.89 -0.64
N PRO A 54 -0.43 7.34 -1.56
CA PRO A 54 0.10 6.47 -2.60
C PRO A 54 0.65 5.16 -2.01
N PRO A 55 0.49 4.04 -2.73
CA PRO A 55 1.05 2.77 -2.31
C PRO A 55 2.59 2.86 -2.21
N GLN A 56 3.15 2.14 -1.24
CA GLN A 56 4.58 2.00 -1.07
C GLN A 56 5.02 0.63 -1.56
N MET A 57 5.88 0.63 -2.57
CA MET A 57 6.49 -0.58 -3.12
C MET A 57 7.67 -0.98 -2.24
N ILE A 58 7.61 -2.19 -1.68
CA ILE A 58 8.67 -2.74 -0.83
C ILE A 58 9.17 -4.02 -1.48
N ALA A 59 10.43 -4.01 -1.92
CA ALA A 59 11.09 -5.21 -2.43
C ALA A 59 11.41 -6.16 -1.27
N THR A 60 10.57 -7.17 -1.06
CA THR A 60 10.76 -8.18 0.00
C THR A 60 11.56 -9.38 -0.49
N ALA A 61 11.66 -9.57 -1.81
CA ALA A 61 12.44 -10.62 -2.42
C ALA A 61 13.19 -10.12 -3.66
N THR A 62 14.28 -10.81 -4.01
CA THR A 62 15.02 -10.59 -5.26
C THR A 62 15.10 -11.88 -6.05
N SER A 63 14.84 -11.83 -7.36
CA SER A 63 15.02 -12.94 -8.28
C SER A 63 16.20 -12.70 -9.21
N LYS A 64 17.00 -13.74 -9.46
CA LYS A 64 18.07 -13.73 -10.46
C LYS A 64 17.55 -13.89 -11.89
N THR A 65 16.29 -14.28 -12.05
CA THR A 65 15.65 -14.44 -13.36
C THR A 65 14.94 -13.15 -13.79
N PRO A 66 14.93 -12.85 -15.11
CA PRO A 66 14.12 -11.75 -15.64
C PRO A 66 12.64 -12.00 -15.35
N CYS A 67 11.85 -10.92 -15.27
CA CYS A 67 10.41 -11.05 -15.09
C CYS A 67 9.76 -11.76 -16.29
N THR A 68 8.53 -12.24 -16.11
CA THR A 68 7.77 -12.95 -17.16
C THR A 68 7.60 -12.14 -18.44
N HIS A 69 7.57 -10.81 -18.35
CA HIS A 69 7.49 -9.92 -19.50
C HIS A 69 8.82 -9.81 -20.26
N CYS A 70 9.97 -9.83 -19.58
CA CYS A 70 11.29 -9.75 -20.20
C CYS A 70 11.87 -11.10 -20.62
N ARG A 71 11.27 -12.21 -20.15
CA ARG A 71 11.65 -13.57 -20.54
C ARG A 71 11.00 -14.02 -21.86
N ARG A 72 10.02 -13.26 -22.36
CA ARG A 72 9.44 -13.43 -23.70
C ARG A 72 10.36 -12.80 -24.74
#